data_AF-A0A447N279-F1
#
_entry.id   AF-A0A447N279-F1
#
_cell.length_a   1.000
_cell.length_b   1.000
_cell.length_c   1.000
_cell.angle_alpha   90.00
_cell.angle_beta   90.00
_cell.angle_gamma   90.00
#
_symmetry.space_group_name_H-M   'P 1'
#
loop_
_entity.id
_entity.type
_entity.pdbx_description
1 polymer ?
#
loop_
_entity_poly.entity_id
_entity_poly.type
_entity_poly.pdbx_seq_one_letter_code
_entity_poly.pdbx_strand_id
1 'polypeptide(L)'
;MVPAWVVNDVKPLLARKPYDAPNWVRTDRPVTFGELKTYEEQLQSSGLEPAPINVSLNLPPDLYLLRSNGIDMDLNYRYTSPPIKDSSRLDISLNNQFLQAFSLNSTQETNRLLLRLPVLQGLLDGKTDVSIPALKLGGDEPTTF
;
A
#
# COMPACT_ATOMS: atom_id res chain seq x y z
N MET A 1 -9.14 10.92 57.57
CA MET A 1 -7.90 11.50 56.99
C MET A 1 -7.61 10.70 55.73
N VAL A 2 -7.68 11.32 54.55
CA VAL A 2 -7.52 10.65 53.23
C VAL A 2 -6.24 11.22 52.61
N PRO A 3 -5.30 10.39 52.10
CA PRO A 3 -4.07 10.91 51.51
C PRO A 3 -4.34 11.55 50.15
N ALA A 4 -3.81 12.77 49.94
CA ALA A 4 -3.81 13.44 48.66
C ALA A 4 -2.50 13.14 47.93
N TRP A 5 -2.58 12.60 46.71
CA TRP A 5 -1.42 12.39 45.85
C TRP A 5 -1.11 13.69 45.10
N VAL A 6 0.04 14.28 45.37
CA VAL A 6 0.57 15.42 44.60
C VAL A 6 1.23 14.86 43.34
N VAL A 7 0.76 15.28 42.16
CA VAL A 7 1.42 14.95 40.89
C VAL A 7 2.67 15.81 40.77
N ASN A 8 3.83 15.21 41.04
CA ASN A 8 5.13 15.82 40.77
C ASN A 8 5.50 15.65 39.29
N ASP A 9 5.87 16.75 38.66
CA ASP A 9 6.50 16.87 37.33
C ASP A 9 5.64 16.50 36.11
N VAL A 10 5.04 17.52 35.51
CA VAL A 10 4.56 17.46 34.13
C VAL A 10 5.77 17.66 33.23
N LYS A 11 6.38 16.56 32.74
CA LYS A 11 7.41 16.64 31.70
C LYS A 11 6.84 17.42 30.50
N PRO A 12 7.41 18.57 30.12
CA PRO A 12 6.95 19.28 28.94
C PRO A 12 7.20 18.39 27.73
N LEU A 13 6.12 17.97 27.09
CA LEU A 13 6.18 17.23 25.84
C LEU A 13 6.92 18.09 24.83
N LEU A 14 7.93 17.52 24.16
CA LEU A 14 8.61 18.18 23.05
C LEU A 14 7.56 18.71 22.05
N ALA A 15 7.85 19.86 21.43
CA ALA A 15 6.96 20.45 20.44
C ALA A 15 6.62 19.41 19.37
N ARG A 16 5.32 19.11 19.24
CA ARG A 16 4.82 18.12 18.28
C ARG A 16 5.26 18.54 16.88
N LYS A 17 5.90 17.63 16.14
CA LYS A 17 6.17 17.85 14.73
C LYS A 17 4.90 17.53 13.93
N PRO A 18 4.63 18.24 12.81
CA PRO A 18 3.61 17.81 11.87
C PRO A 18 3.86 16.35 11.47
N TYR A 19 2.80 15.54 11.46
CA TYR A 19 2.84 14.12 11.08
C TYR A 19 3.63 13.18 12.02
N ASP A 20 3.86 13.58 13.28
CA ASP A 20 4.51 12.77 14.34
C ASP A 20 3.56 11.75 15.03
N ALA A 21 2.40 11.48 14.42
CA ALA A 21 1.49 10.47 14.93
C ALA A 21 2.01 9.07 14.56
N PRO A 22 2.11 8.12 15.51
CA PRO A 22 2.77 6.83 15.28
C PRO A 22 2.07 5.94 14.24
N ASN A 23 0.80 6.23 13.92
CA ASN A 23 0.00 5.40 13.02
C ASN A 23 0.08 5.84 11.55
N TRP A 24 0.74 6.95 11.23
CA TRP A 24 0.78 7.49 9.87
C TRP A 24 2.05 7.10 9.13
N VAL A 25 1.88 6.78 7.85
CA VAL A 25 3.00 6.60 6.94
C VAL A 25 3.72 7.94 6.82
N ARG A 26 5.02 7.91 7.03
CA ARG A 26 5.89 9.07 6.87
C ARG A 26 5.98 9.47 5.40
N THR A 27 5.81 10.75 5.12
CA THR A 27 5.82 11.32 3.77
C THR A 27 7.13 12.04 3.46
N ASP A 28 7.97 12.25 4.48
CA ASP A 28 9.27 12.91 4.39
C ASP A 28 10.41 11.98 3.96
N ARG A 29 10.17 10.67 3.94
CA ARG A 29 11.14 9.65 3.54
C ARG A 29 10.47 8.43 2.92
N PRO A 30 11.22 7.59 2.18
CA PRO A 30 10.77 6.24 1.84
C PRO A 30 10.42 5.44 3.10
N VAL A 31 9.30 4.71 3.03
CA VAL A 31 8.84 3.78 4.05
C VAL A 31 8.89 2.37 3.48
N THR A 32 9.46 1.44 4.24
CA THR A 32 9.57 0.05 3.80
C THR A 32 8.31 -0.73 4.19
N PHE A 33 7.95 -1.75 3.42
CA PHE A 33 6.86 -2.67 3.80
C PHE A 33 7.11 -3.33 5.16
N GLY A 34 8.38 -3.52 5.55
CA GLY A 34 8.76 -4.05 6.86
C GLY A 34 8.43 -3.14 8.04
N GLU A 35 8.28 -1.83 7.82
CA GLU A 35 7.81 -0.87 8.83
C GLU A 35 6.28 -0.85 8.95
N LEU A 36 5.57 -1.31 7.91
CA LEU A 36 4.10 -1.37 7.84
C LEU A 36 3.54 -2.71 8.32
N LYS A 37 4.40 -3.68 8.62
CA LYS A 37 3.98 -4.99 9.08
C LYS A 37 3.41 -4.89 10.50
N THR A 38 2.31 -5.58 10.73
CA THR A 38 1.68 -5.77 12.03
C THR A 38 2.15 -7.06 12.69
N TYR A 39 2.65 -8.04 11.92
CA TYR A 39 3.24 -9.28 12.42
C TYR A 39 4.43 -9.73 11.56
N GLU A 40 5.26 -10.62 12.11
CA GLU A 40 6.59 -10.96 11.57
C GLU A 40 6.54 -11.57 10.16
N GLU A 41 5.60 -12.48 9.92
CA GLU A 41 5.46 -13.25 8.67
C GLU A 41 4.45 -12.65 7.68
N GLN A 42 4.08 -11.39 7.83
CA GLN A 42 3.03 -10.79 6.99
C GLN A 42 3.41 -10.65 5.52
N LEU A 43 4.70 -10.45 5.24
CA LEU A 43 5.21 -10.20 3.89
C LEU A 43 5.62 -11.49 3.16
N GLN A 44 5.16 -12.64 3.64
CA GLN A 44 5.37 -13.93 3.02
C GLN A 44 4.05 -14.69 2.92
N SER A 45 3.92 -15.45 1.85
CA SER A 45 2.80 -16.36 1.64
C SER A 45 3.31 -17.60 0.94
N SER A 46 2.72 -18.75 1.25
CA SER A 46 3.14 -20.05 0.72
C SER A 46 1.94 -20.94 0.44
N GLY A 47 2.15 -21.94 -0.42
CA GLY A 47 1.10 -22.84 -0.91
C GLY A 47 0.94 -22.78 -2.43
N LEU A 48 0.08 -23.64 -2.96
CA LEU A 48 -0.29 -23.64 -4.38
C LEU A 48 -1.15 -22.42 -4.74
N GLU A 49 -2.04 -22.02 -3.82
CA GLU A 49 -2.82 -20.79 -3.88
C GLU A 49 -2.48 -19.96 -2.63
N PRO A 50 -1.42 -19.13 -2.69
CA PRO A 50 -1.01 -18.32 -1.55
C PRO A 50 -2.09 -17.29 -1.20
N ALA A 51 -2.32 -17.09 0.10
CA ALA A 51 -3.19 -16.01 0.56
C ALA A 51 -2.61 -14.63 0.16
N PRO A 52 -3.46 -13.63 -0.11
CA PRO A 52 -2.99 -12.29 -0.45
C PRO A 52 -2.26 -11.65 0.73
N ILE A 53 -1.16 -10.97 0.42
CA ILE A 53 -0.43 -10.14 1.38
C ILE A 53 -1.11 -8.77 1.44
N ASN A 54 -1.72 -8.47 2.58
CA ASN A 54 -2.40 -7.20 2.79
C ASN A 54 -1.52 -6.29 3.64
N VAL A 55 -1.23 -5.09 3.15
CA VAL A 55 -0.49 -4.06 3.89
C VAL A 55 -1.35 -2.80 3.96
N SER A 56 -1.53 -2.28 5.18
CA SER A 56 -2.30 -1.06 5.40
C SER A 56 -1.39 0.17 5.36
N LEU A 57 -1.71 1.10 4.48
CA LEU A 57 -1.02 2.39 4.33
C LEU A 57 -1.93 3.49 4.89
N ASN A 58 -1.65 3.94 6.11
CA ASN A 58 -2.39 5.05 6.72
C ASN A 58 -1.76 6.38 6.30
N LEU A 59 -2.33 6.99 5.26
CA LEU A 59 -1.90 8.31 4.82
C LEU A 59 -2.51 9.41 5.70
N PRO A 60 -1.80 10.51 5.95
CA PRO A 60 -2.39 11.66 6.65
C PRO A 60 -3.53 12.26 5.81
N PRO A 61 -4.62 12.75 6.43
CA PRO A 61 -5.80 13.26 5.72
C PRO A 61 -5.56 14.56 4.94
N ASP A 62 -4.51 15.30 5.27
CA ASP A 62 -4.09 16.55 4.60
C ASP A 62 -2.90 16.31 3.65
N LEU A 63 -2.83 15.13 3.05
CA LEU A 63 -1.77 14.79 2.12
C LEU A 63 -2.00 15.52 0.78
N TYR A 64 -1.36 16.68 0.63
CA TYR A 64 -1.47 17.54 -0.54
C TYR A 64 -0.68 16.97 -1.74
N LEU A 65 -1.24 15.99 -2.44
CA LEU A 65 -0.63 15.31 -3.61
C LEU A 65 -0.92 16.01 -4.95
N LEU A 66 -1.37 17.26 -4.92
CA LEU A 66 -1.88 18.03 -6.07
C LEU A 66 -0.92 18.21 -7.25
N ARG A 67 0.34 17.78 -7.13
CA ARG A 67 1.31 17.73 -8.23
C ARG A 67 2.12 16.43 -8.31
N SER A 68 1.91 15.47 -7.42
CA SER A 68 2.59 14.18 -7.50
C SER A 68 1.74 13.23 -8.34
N ASN A 69 2.20 12.92 -9.54
CA ASN A 69 1.50 12.06 -10.50
C ASN A 69 1.42 10.58 -10.05
N GLY A 70 1.86 10.23 -8.83
CA GLY A 70 1.79 8.88 -8.29
C GLY A 70 2.65 8.70 -7.05
N ILE A 71 2.52 7.53 -6.40
CA ILE A 71 3.45 7.04 -5.38
C ILE A 71 4.34 6.00 -6.05
N ASP A 72 5.65 6.20 -5.99
CA ASP A 72 6.59 5.20 -6.50
C ASP A 72 6.72 4.06 -5.47
N MET A 73 6.45 2.84 -5.93
CA MET A 73 6.59 1.60 -5.17
C MET A 73 7.78 0.81 -5.72
N ASP A 74 8.74 0.55 -4.84
CA ASP A 74 9.89 -0.31 -5.12
C ASP A 74 9.71 -1.65 -4.40
N LEU A 75 9.27 -2.66 -5.14
CA LEU A 75 9.00 -3.99 -4.61
C LEU A 75 10.15 -4.93 -4.92
N ASN A 76 10.89 -5.29 -3.87
CA ASN A 76 11.87 -6.38 -3.92
C ASN A 76 11.19 -7.65 -3.42
N TYR A 77 11.13 -8.67 -4.27
CA TYR A 77 10.43 -9.92 -3.97
C TYR A 77 11.25 -11.14 -4.36
N ARG A 78 10.97 -12.27 -3.69
CA ARG A 78 11.51 -13.58 -4.03
C ARG A 78 10.37 -14.53 -4.33
N TYR A 79 10.46 -15.21 -5.46
CA TYR A 79 9.51 -16.22 -5.88
C TYR A 79 10.19 -17.58 -5.98
N THR A 80 9.62 -18.57 -5.31
CA THR A 80 10.06 -19.96 -5.35
C THR A 80 9.03 -20.75 -6.17
N SER A 81 9.44 -21.28 -7.31
CA SER A 81 8.53 -22.03 -8.19
C SER A 81 8.02 -23.30 -7.50
N PRO A 82 6.71 -23.61 -7.61
CA PRO A 82 6.21 -24.90 -7.19
C PRO A 82 6.75 -26.03 -8.08
N PRO A 83 6.70 -27.29 -7.64
CA PRO A 83 7.15 -28.45 -8.42
C PRO A 83 6.40 -28.63 -9.73
N ILE A 84 5.14 -28.17 -9.78
CA ILE A 84 4.30 -28.19 -10.96
C ILE A 84 4.45 -26.85 -11.64
N LYS A 85 4.85 -26.86 -12.91
CA LYS A 85 5.03 -25.63 -13.68
C LYS A 85 3.66 -25.01 -13.94
N ASP A 86 3.44 -23.82 -13.39
CA ASP A 86 2.17 -23.09 -13.49
C ASP A 86 2.37 -21.70 -14.11
N SER A 87 1.25 -20.99 -14.30
CA SER A 87 1.21 -19.59 -14.71
C SER A 87 1.20 -18.66 -13.51
N SER A 88 2.13 -18.84 -12.57
CA SER A 88 2.23 -18.00 -11.38
C SER A 88 2.34 -16.52 -11.73
N ARG A 89 1.60 -15.70 -10.98
CA ARG A 89 1.44 -14.27 -11.23
C ARG A 89 1.32 -13.51 -9.91
N LEU A 90 1.93 -12.34 -9.87
CA LEU A 90 1.78 -11.38 -8.78
C LEU A 90 0.80 -10.30 -9.21
N ASP A 91 -0.35 -10.25 -8.55
CA ASP A 91 -1.35 -9.20 -8.72
C ASP A 91 -1.14 -8.12 -7.66
N ILE A 92 -1.11 -6.87 -8.11
CA ILE A 92 -1.01 -5.70 -7.23
C ILE A 92 -2.33 -4.94 -7.31
N SER A 93 -2.93 -4.74 -6.15
CA SER A 93 -4.19 -4.00 -6.00
C SER A 93 -4.05 -2.96 -4.89
N LEU A 94 -4.77 -1.84 -5.04
CA LEU A 94 -4.86 -0.78 -4.05
C LEU A 94 -6.33 -0.53 -3.74
N ASN A 95 -6.74 -0.62 -2.47
CA ASN A 95 -8.12 -0.42 -2.03
C ASN A 95 -9.13 -1.20 -2.89
N ASN A 96 -8.84 -2.50 -3.08
CA ASN A 96 -9.63 -3.45 -3.87
C ASN A 96 -9.72 -3.14 -5.38
N GLN A 97 -8.95 -2.17 -5.88
CA GLN A 97 -8.81 -1.92 -7.31
C GLN A 97 -7.53 -2.55 -7.84
N PHE A 98 -7.68 -3.38 -8.87
CA PHE A 98 -6.56 -3.95 -9.59
C PHE A 98 -5.75 -2.86 -10.30
N LEU A 99 -4.43 -2.86 -10.09
CA LEU A 99 -3.53 -1.92 -10.73
C LEU A 99 -2.77 -2.58 -11.88
N GLN A 100 -2.01 -3.63 -11.56
CA GLN A 100 -1.13 -4.28 -12.51
C GLN A 100 -0.79 -5.69 -12.04
N ALA A 101 -0.32 -6.51 -12.97
CA ALA A 101 0.22 -7.80 -12.63
C ALA A 101 1.44 -8.19 -13.44
N PHE A 102 2.17 -9.14 -12.86
CA PHE A 102 3.46 -9.58 -13.37
C PHE A 102 3.53 -11.10 -13.34
N SER A 103 3.98 -11.70 -14.43
CA SER A 103 4.33 -13.12 -14.44
C SER A 103 5.51 -13.36 -13.50
N LEU A 104 5.36 -14.35 -12.62
CA LEU A 104 6.40 -14.74 -11.68
C LEU A 104 7.30 -15.77 -12.34
N ASN A 105 8.50 -15.34 -12.71
CA ASN A 105 9.50 -16.19 -13.33
C ASN A 105 10.59 -16.54 -12.31
N SER A 106 10.94 -17.82 -12.17
CA SER A 106 11.98 -18.29 -11.26
C SER A 106 13.38 -18.11 -11.86
N THR A 107 13.64 -16.96 -12.47
CA THR A 107 14.91 -16.69 -13.17
C THR A 107 16.02 -16.20 -12.24
N GLN A 108 15.66 -15.65 -11.08
CA GLN A 108 16.58 -14.98 -10.15
C GLN A 108 16.15 -15.21 -8.70
N GLU A 109 17.13 -15.24 -7.77
CA GLU A 109 16.86 -15.37 -6.33
C GLU A 109 16.14 -14.17 -5.73
N THR A 110 16.32 -12.98 -6.30
CA THR A 110 15.62 -11.75 -5.90
C THR A 110 15.27 -10.97 -7.15
N ASN A 111 14.03 -10.51 -7.22
CA ASN A 111 13.49 -9.74 -8.33
C ASN A 111 13.05 -8.37 -7.80
N ARG A 112 13.08 -7.36 -8.67
CA ARG A 112 12.70 -5.99 -8.33
C ARG A 112 11.68 -5.45 -9.33
N LEU A 113 10.62 -4.85 -8.81
CA LEU A 113 9.60 -4.16 -9.60
C LEU A 113 9.51 -2.72 -9.16
N LEU A 114 9.60 -1.81 -10.12
CA LEU A 114 9.35 -0.40 -9.92
C LEU A 114 7.97 -0.08 -10.51
N LEU A 115 7.06 0.33 -9.66
CA LEU A 115 5.70 0.70 -10.03
C LEU A 115 5.42 2.15 -9.66
N ARG A 116 4.57 2.80 -10.43
CA ARG A 116 3.98 4.08 -10.06
C ARG A 116 2.50 3.86 -9.76
N LEU A 117 2.14 3.91 -8.49
CA LEU A 117 0.76 3.78 -8.05
C LEU A 117 0.01 5.08 -8.35
N PRO A 118 -1.17 5.03 -8.99
CA PRO A 118 -1.97 6.21 -9.23
C PRO A 118 -2.53 6.72 -7.91
N VAL A 119 -2.34 8.01 -7.64
CA VAL A 119 -2.93 8.69 -6.50
C VAL A 119 -4.20 9.38 -6.97
N LEU A 120 -5.29 8.62 -7.05
CA LEU A 120 -6.60 9.21 -7.22
C LEU A 120 -7.17 9.49 -5.83
N GLN A 121 -7.64 10.71 -5.56
CA GLN A 121 -8.18 11.05 -4.24
C GLN A 121 -9.31 10.09 -3.82
N GLY A 122 -10.18 9.69 -4.76
CA GLY A 122 -11.23 8.70 -4.51
C GLY A 122 -10.72 7.27 -4.29
N LEU A 123 -9.50 6.94 -4.76
CA LEU A 123 -8.88 5.66 -4.45
C LEU A 123 -8.33 5.65 -3.02
N LEU A 124 -7.81 6.78 -2.52
CA LEU A 124 -7.21 6.86 -1.18
C LEU A 124 -8.20 7.11 -0.04
N ASP A 125 -9.34 7.76 -0.30
CA ASP A 125 -10.24 8.20 0.79
C ASP A 125 -10.98 7.02 1.44
N GLY A 126 -11.00 5.81 0.86
CA GLY A 126 -11.65 4.61 1.42
C GLY A 126 -13.17 4.74 1.62
N LYS A 127 -13.70 5.96 1.57
CA LYS A 127 -15.10 6.32 1.39
C LYS A 127 -15.40 6.03 -0.06
N THR A 128 -16.26 5.05 -0.25
CA THR A 128 -16.86 4.68 -1.54
C THR A 128 -17.67 5.85 -2.09
N ASP A 129 -17.00 6.86 -2.63
CA ASP A 129 -17.59 7.76 -3.60
C ASP A 129 -16.82 7.56 -4.90
N VAL A 130 -17.18 6.46 -5.56
CA VAL A 130 -16.71 6.11 -6.90
C VAL A 130 -17.30 7.17 -7.83
N SER A 131 -16.56 8.26 -8.05
CA SER A 131 -16.83 9.14 -9.17
C SER A 131 -16.43 8.38 -10.43
N ILE A 132 -17.41 7.65 -10.99
CA ILE A 132 -17.32 7.04 -12.31
C ILE A 132 -17.04 8.19 -13.28
N PRO A 133 -15.90 8.23 -13.99
CA PRO A 133 -15.73 9.20 -15.05
C PRO A 133 -16.86 8.96 -16.04
N ALA A 134 -17.71 9.97 -16.21
CA ALA A 134 -18.88 9.90 -17.07
C ALA A 134 -18.46 9.33 -18.44
N LEU A 135 -18.92 8.11 -18.72
CA LEU A 135 -19.61 7.80 -19.95
C LEU A 135 -18.96 8.43 -21.19
N LYS A 136 -17.92 7.79 -21.74
CA LYS A 136 -17.65 7.93 -23.18
C LYS A 136 -18.74 7.18 -23.94
N LEU A 137 -19.93 7.78 -24.01
CA LEU A 137 -20.95 7.46 -25.02
C LEU A 137 -20.50 8.06 -26.34
N GLY A 138 -20.44 7.22 -27.38
CA GLY A 138 -20.39 7.67 -28.77
C GLY A 138 -19.08 7.36 -29.47
N GLY A 139 -18.94 6.14 -29.93
CA GLY A 139 -17.91 5.70 -30.87
C GLY A 139 -18.20 4.27 -31.26
N ASP A 140 -19.05 4.11 -32.27
CA ASP A 140 -19.40 2.84 -32.89
C ASP A 140 -18.12 2.22 -33.47
N GLU A 141 -17.53 1.24 -32.80
CA GLU A 141 -16.36 0.49 -33.25
C GLU A 141 -16.71 -1.00 -33.16
N PRO A 142 -17.03 -1.67 -34.28
CA PRO A 142 -17.14 -3.11 -34.29
C PRO A 142 -15.72 -3.67 -34.29
N THR A 143 -15.26 -4.20 -33.14
CA THR A 143 -14.00 -4.97 -33.13
C THR A 143 -14.30 -6.43 -32.84
N THR A 144 -14.02 -7.21 -33.87
CA THR A 144 -13.95 -8.67 -33.92
C THR A 144 -12.66 -9.17 -33.28
N PHE A 145 -12.80 -10.27 -32.52
CA PHE A 145 -11.84 -11.10 -31.73
C PHE A 145 -11.27 -10.51 -30.45
#